data_AF-A0A8S1MNG3-F1
#
_entry.id   AF-A0A8S1MNG3-F1
#
_cell.length_a   1.000
_cell.length_b   1.000
_cell.length_c   1.000
_cell.angle_alpha   90.00
_cell.angle_beta   90.00
_cell.angle_gamma   90.00
#
_symmetry.space_group_name_H-M   'P 1'
#
loop_
_entity.id
_entity.type
_entity.pdbx_description
1 polymer ?
#
loop_
_entity_poly.entity_id
_entity_poly.type
_entity_poly.pdbx_seq_one_letter_code
_entity_poly.pdbx_strand_id
1 'polypeptide(L)'
;MHYDKMLQAIQNIFSKFDKCQQKQMLISFIFLILIGIWILFLCYYSKQNRINRKKLILIGPSGVGKTKLFNIATDKKVYRKQINEDQFYEFPIGNNLDLVDTPSIEFDDSITKREAIIKQFNSYFKLNFYQIEKFYLIVNFERTDIMKKNCLKVYKYFKKFSSIIDIVITNFQLSEDEIKDKENLVKAFRMFVNDQKKVHFIRDDIQSEELKQIFIQSSNLIDLQDINFEMTKNREINKNEQNQTQQIVNGKQYQSIHECQMNQEENLIQIL
;
A
#
# COMPACT_ATOMS: atom_id res chain seq x y z
N MET A 1 9.37 -24.17 -44.42
CA MET A 1 9.24 -23.37 -45.67
C MET A 1 9.80 -21.94 -45.55
N HIS A 2 9.44 -21.13 -44.56
CA HIS A 2 10.00 -19.76 -44.46
C HIS A 2 11.46 -19.73 -43.97
N TYR A 3 11.82 -20.65 -43.07
CA TYR A 3 13.17 -20.80 -42.53
C TYR A 3 14.16 -21.32 -43.58
N ASP A 4 13.74 -22.27 -44.42
CA ASP A 4 14.59 -22.87 -45.46
C ASP A 4 14.98 -21.85 -46.54
N LYS A 5 14.05 -20.95 -46.90
CA LYS A 5 14.33 -19.83 -47.81
C LYS A 5 15.32 -18.83 -47.20
N MET A 6 15.24 -18.58 -45.89
CA MET A 6 16.18 -17.72 -45.19
C MET A 6 17.58 -18.35 -45.14
N LEU A 7 17.66 -19.66 -44.89
CA LEU A 7 18.91 -20.40 -44.83
C LEU A 7 19.63 -20.42 -46.19
N GLN A 8 18.89 -20.67 -47.28
CA GLN A 8 19.44 -20.60 -48.63
C GLN A 8 19.93 -19.19 -49.00
N ALA A 9 19.19 -18.15 -48.60
CA ALA A 9 19.62 -16.76 -48.83
C ALA A 9 20.93 -16.45 -48.10
N ILE A 10 21.09 -16.91 -46.86
CA ILE A 10 22.32 -16.74 -46.07
C ILE A 10 23.48 -17.50 -46.73
N GLN A 11 23.27 -18.75 -47.14
CA GLN A 11 24.29 -19.54 -47.84
C GLN A 11 24.77 -18.87 -49.13
N ASN A 12 23.85 -18.28 -49.90
CA ASN A 12 24.16 -17.55 -51.13
C ASN A 12 24.93 -16.24 -50.90
N ILE A 13 24.82 -15.63 -49.71
CA ILE A 13 25.61 -14.44 -49.35
C ILE A 13 27.03 -14.86 -48.97
N PHE A 14 27.18 -15.94 -48.20
CA PHE A 14 28.48 -16.45 -47.78
C PHE A 14 29.30 -17.04 -48.93
N SER A 15 28.65 -17.58 -49.98
CA SER A 15 29.34 -18.09 -51.17
C SER A 15 29.90 -16.99 -52.07
N LYS A 16 29.43 -15.74 -51.96
CA LYS A 16 29.94 -14.59 -52.73
C LYS A 16 31.25 -14.00 -52.21
N PHE A 17 31.70 -14.41 -51.02
CA PHE A 17 32.97 -13.95 -50.44
C PHE A 17 34.03 -15.03 -50.60
N ASP A 18 34.94 -14.89 -51.58
CA ASP A 18 35.95 -15.92 -51.87
C ASP A 18 37.12 -15.94 -50.87
N LYS A 19 37.39 -14.82 -50.19
CA LYS A 19 38.52 -14.70 -49.27
C LYS A 19 38.12 -15.03 -47.84
N CYS A 20 38.89 -15.91 -47.19
CA CYS A 20 38.68 -16.33 -45.79
C CYS A 20 38.58 -15.13 -44.83
N GLN A 21 39.39 -14.09 -45.03
CA GLN A 21 39.36 -12.85 -44.23
C GLN A 21 38.02 -12.09 -44.33
N GLN A 22 37.37 -12.09 -45.50
CA GLN A 22 36.08 -11.42 -45.68
C GLN A 22 34.96 -12.17 -44.96
N LYS A 23 35.00 -13.51 -44.95
CA LYS A 23 34.05 -14.33 -44.17
C LYS A 23 34.22 -14.11 -42.67
N GLN A 24 35.46 -14.03 -42.18
CA GLN A 24 35.75 -13.74 -40.76
C GLN A 24 35.24 -12.35 -40.35
N MET A 25 35.43 -11.33 -41.19
CA MET A 25 34.89 -9.99 -40.96
C MET A 25 33.35 -9.97 -40.93
N LEU A 26 32.69 -10.68 -41.85
CA LEU A 26 31.23 -10.79 -41.88
C LEU A 26 30.68 -11.48 -40.61
N ILE A 27 31.30 -12.58 -40.19
CA ILE A 27 30.93 -13.30 -38.97
C ILE A 27 31.10 -12.39 -37.75
N SER A 28 32.24 -11.69 -37.64
CA SER A 28 32.49 -10.74 -36.55
C SER A 28 31.43 -9.63 -36.50
N PHE A 29 31.05 -9.08 -37.67
CA PHE A 29 30.01 -8.06 -37.77
C PHE A 29 28.63 -8.59 -37.33
N ILE A 30 28.25 -9.81 -37.74
CA ILE A 30 27.01 -10.45 -37.29
C ILE A 30 27.02 -10.64 -35.77
N PHE A 31 28.12 -11.13 -35.19
CA PHE A 31 28.25 -11.27 -33.74
C PHE A 31 28.11 -9.93 -33.01
N LEU A 32 28.70 -8.86 -33.54
CA LEU A 32 28.62 -7.52 -32.95
C LEU A 32 27.18 -6.99 -32.96
N ILE A 33 26.43 -7.22 -34.05
CA ILE A 33 25.00 -6.90 -34.13
C ILE A 33 24.21 -7.72 -33.10
N LEU A 34 24.44 -9.03 -33.01
CA LEU A 34 23.72 -9.89 -32.07
C LEU A 34 23.98 -9.50 -30.61
N ILE A 35 25.22 -9.15 -30.26
CA ILE A 35 25.56 -8.63 -28.94
C ILE A 35 24.83 -7.30 -28.68
N GLY A 36 24.79 -6.40 -29.66
CA GLY A 36 24.05 -5.14 -29.56
C GLY A 36 22.56 -5.35 -29.30
N ILE A 37 21.92 -6.26 -30.04
CA ILE A 37 20.51 -6.63 -29.84
C ILE A 37 20.30 -7.23 -28.44
N TRP A 38 21.20 -8.11 -28.00
CA TRP A 38 21.10 -8.72 -26.67
C TRP A 38 21.25 -7.71 -25.53
N ILE A 39 22.17 -6.75 -25.64
CA ILE A 39 22.32 -5.65 -24.68
C ILE A 39 21.04 -4.79 -24.66
N LEU A 40 20.49 -4.43 -25.82
CA LEU A 40 19.24 -3.67 -25.90
C LEU A 40 18.07 -4.45 -25.27
N PHE A 41 18.00 -5.76 -25.49
CA PHE A 41 17.00 -6.63 -24.88
C PHE A 41 17.15 -6.67 -23.35
N LEU A 42 18.37 -6.80 -22.83
CA LEU A 42 18.64 -6.75 -21.39
C LEU A 42 18.28 -5.38 -20.79
N CYS A 43 18.61 -4.28 -21.47
CA CYS A 43 18.22 -2.94 -21.05
C CYS A 43 16.70 -2.76 -21.03
N TYR A 44 16.01 -3.24 -22.06
CA TYR A 44 14.55 -3.22 -22.13
C TYR A 44 13.92 -4.03 -20.99
N TYR A 45 14.38 -5.26 -20.78
CA TYR A 45 13.86 -6.15 -19.75
C TYR A 45 14.13 -5.61 -18.34
N SER A 46 15.32 -5.05 -18.09
CA SER A 46 15.65 -4.37 -16.83
C SER A 46 14.73 -3.16 -16.57
N LYS A 47 14.46 -2.35 -17.59
CA LYS A 47 13.55 -1.20 -17.48
C LYS A 47 12.11 -1.66 -17.22
N GLN A 48 11.62 -2.66 -17.94
CA GLN A 48 10.29 -3.23 -17.76
C GLN A 48 10.10 -3.78 -16.33
N ASN A 49 11.10 -4.50 -15.80
CA ASN A 49 11.05 -5.05 -14.45
C ASN A 49 11.06 -3.97 -13.36
N ARG A 50 11.67 -2.80 -13.59
CA ARG A 50 11.56 -1.66 -12.67
C ARG A 50 10.16 -1.05 -12.67
N ILE A 51 9.47 -1.04 -13.80
CA ILE A 51 8.13 -0.46 -13.93
C ILE A 51 7.07 -1.31 -13.20
N ASN A 52 7.33 -2.59 -12.90
CA ASN A 52 6.32 -3.48 -12.31
C ASN A 52 6.56 -3.84 -10.84
N ARG A 53 7.47 -3.15 -10.14
CA ARG A 53 7.75 -3.42 -8.73
C ARG A 53 6.60 -2.93 -7.84
N LYS A 54 6.23 -3.77 -6.88
CA LYS A 54 5.19 -3.48 -5.89
C LYS A 54 5.71 -2.47 -4.86
N LYS A 55 4.84 -1.63 -4.32
CA LYS A 55 5.21 -0.49 -3.45
C LYS A 55 4.75 -0.72 -2.01
N LEU A 56 5.71 -0.55 -1.11
CA LEU A 56 5.55 -0.53 0.34
C LEU A 56 5.73 0.91 0.82
N ILE A 57 4.67 1.54 1.33
CA ILE A 57 4.66 3.00 1.51
C ILE A 57 4.67 3.37 2.98
N LEU A 58 5.71 4.07 3.43
CA LEU A 58 5.82 4.59 4.79
C LEU A 58 5.05 5.91 4.91
N ILE A 59 4.00 5.95 5.72
CA ILE A 59 3.18 7.16 5.95
C ILE A 59 3.19 7.53 7.44
N GLY A 60 3.02 8.80 7.75
CA GLY A 60 3.02 9.27 9.14
C GLY A 60 3.33 10.75 9.26
N PRO A 61 3.07 11.35 10.45
CA PRO A 61 3.38 12.75 10.70
C PRO A 61 4.90 12.99 10.69
N SER A 62 5.31 14.25 10.84
CA SER A 62 6.74 14.55 10.98
C SER A 62 7.32 14.01 12.28
N GLY A 63 8.63 13.81 12.32
CA GLY A 63 9.34 13.36 13.52
C GLY A 63 9.14 11.90 13.94
N VAL A 64 8.30 11.12 13.25
CA VAL A 64 8.05 9.69 13.62
C VAL A 64 9.11 8.70 13.16
N GLY A 65 10.20 9.18 12.53
CA GLY A 65 11.31 8.32 12.11
C GLY A 65 11.13 7.58 10.77
N LYS A 66 10.20 7.99 9.89
CA LYS A 66 10.01 7.36 8.55
C LYS A 66 11.32 7.22 7.76
N THR A 67 12.03 8.33 7.55
CA THR A 67 13.31 8.34 6.81
C THR A 67 14.40 7.53 7.51
N LYS A 68 14.37 7.45 8.86
CA LYS A 68 15.30 6.60 9.63
C LYS A 68 15.04 5.13 9.31
N LEU A 69 13.80 4.67 9.43
CA LEU A 69 13.41 3.30 9.09
C LEU A 69 13.71 2.96 7.62
N PHE A 70 13.41 3.89 6.72
CA PHE A 70 13.70 3.75 5.30
C PHE A 70 15.18 3.52 5.03
N ASN A 71 16.05 4.35 5.61
CA ASN A 71 17.50 4.25 5.45
C ASN A 71 18.04 2.92 6.00
N ILE A 72 17.54 2.48 7.15
CA ILE A 72 17.90 1.18 7.74
C ILE A 72 17.47 0.04 6.80
N ALA A 73 16.21 0.02 6.38
CA ALA A 73 15.66 -1.06 5.56
C ALA A 73 16.21 -1.11 4.12
N THR A 74 16.76 -0.03 3.60
CA THR A 74 17.28 0.03 2.22
C THR A 74 18.81 0.07 2.13
N ASP A 75 19.49 0.13 3.28
CA ASP A 75 20.92 0.42 3.41
C ASP A 75 21.34 1.68 2.63
N LYS A 76 20.48 2.71 2.65
CA LYS A 76 20.72 4.00 2.00
C LYS A 76 20.86 5.13 3.01
N LYS A 77 21.45 6.23 2.54
CA LYS A 77 21.65 7.46 3.31
C LYS A 77 20.89 8.61 2.65
N VAL A 78 19.57 8.58 2.74
CA VAL A 78 18.71 9.70 2.34
C VAL A 78 18.65 10.71 3.47
N TYR A 79 18.91 11.97 3.15
CA TYR A 79 18.78 13.09 4.08
C TYR A 79 17.80 14.10 3.50
N ARG A 80 16.66 14.30 4.17
CA ARG A 80 15.73 15.38 3.83
C ARG A 80 16.37 16.70 4.27
N LYS A 81 16.86 17.49 3.31
CA LYS A 81 17.20 18.91 3.52
C LYS A 81 15.94 19.74 3.34
N GLN A 82 15.85 20.93 3.96
CA GLN A 82 14.70 21.84 3.86
C GLN A 82 14.17 22.06 2.43
N ILE A 83 15.04 22.03 1.42
CA ILE A 83 14.67 22.22 0.00
C ILE A 83 13.96 20.99 -0.59
N ASN A 84 14.17 19.79 -0.04
CA ASN A 84 13.66 18.51 -0.55
C ASN A 84 12.78 17.78 0.47
N GLU A 85 12.21 18.50 1.44
CA GLU A 85 11.32 17.90 2.46
C GLU A 85 10.08 17.25 1.85
N ASP A 86 9.65 17.71 0.69
CA ASP A 86 8.47 17.24 -0.01
C ASP A 86 8.73 16.13 -1.04
N GLN A 87 9.91 15.50 -1.07
CA GLN A 87 10.18 14.45 -2.06
C GLN A 87 9.79 13.04 -1.57
N PHE A 88 9.35 12.23 -2.53
CA PHE A 88 9.22 10.78 -2.38
C PHE A 88 10.57 10.14 -2.71
N TYR A 89 11.04 9.23 -1.86
CA TYR A 89 12.23 8.43 -2.13
C TYR A 89 11.83 6.98 -2.25
N GLU A 90 12.35 6.32 -3.28
CA GLU A 90 11.98 4.95 -3.63
C GLU A 90 13.23 4.13 -3.87
N PHE A 91 13.40 3.05 -3.10
CA PHE A 91 14.51 2.11 -3.28
C PHE A 91 14.03 0.65 -3.21
N PRO A 92 14.65 -0.24 -3.99
CA PRO A 92 14.41 -1.66 -3.93
C PRO A 92 14.59 -2.24 -2.53
N ILE A 93 13.62 -3.03 -2.09
CA ILE A 93 13.70 -3.87 -0.89
C ILE A 93 13.40 -5.32 -1.33
N GLY A 94 14.45 -6.12 -1.53
CA GLY A 94 14.33 -7.46 -2.13
C GLY A 94 14.05 -7.45 -3.63
N ASN A 95 13.52 -8.57 -4.14
CA ASN A 95 13.52 -8.84 -5.59
C ASN A 95 12.44 -8.08 -6.37
N ASN A 96 11.24 -7.90 -5.81
CA ASN A 96 10.08 -7.37 -6.54
C ASN A 96 9.34 -6.21 -5.82
N LEU A 97 9.90 -5.70 -4.72
CA LEU A 97 9.28 -4.66 -3.89
C LEU A 97 10.17 -3.41 -3.85
N ASP A 98 9.55 -2.25 -3.79
CA ASP A 98 10.20 -1.00 -3.45
C ASP A 98 9.62 -0.48 -2.14
N LEU A 99 10.51 -0.03 -1.25
CA LEU A 99 10.13 0.77 -0.11
C LEU A 99 10.06 2.23 -0.55
N VAL A 100 9.05 2.95 -0.08
CA VAL A 100 8.79 4.34 -0.41
C VAL A 100 8.73 5.17 0.87
N ASP A 101 9.65 6.13 1.00
CA ASP A 101 9.59 7.16 2.05
C ASP A 101 8.81 8.37 1.54
N THR A 102 7.69 8.68 2.19
CA THR A 102 6.82 9.78 1.79
C THR A 102 7.13 11.07 2.55
N PRO A 103 6.79 12.24 1.97
CA PRO A 103 6.74 13.49 2.71
C PRO A 103 5.98 13.38 4.02
N SER A 104 6.39 14.19 4.99
CA SER A 104 5.69 14.26 6.27
C SER A 104 4.31 14.83 6.07
N ILE A 105 3.35 14.21 6.74
CA ILE A 105 1.96 14.61 6.63
C ILE A 105 1.63 15.48 7.85
N GLU A 106 1.98 16.76 7.77
CA GLU A 106 1.63 17.75 8.79
C GLU A 106 0.33 18.47 8.41
N PHE A 107 -0.73 18.17 9.16
CA PHE A 107 -2.04 18.79 8.94
C PHE A 107 -2.27 20.02 9.81
N ASP A 108 -1.29 20.47 10.59
CA ASP A 108 -1.39 21.70 11.38
C ASP A 108 -0.80 22.91 10.62
N ASP A 109 -0.24 22.67 9.42
CA ASP A 109 0.25 23.67 8.48
C ASP A 109 -0.87 24.48 7.80
N SER A 110 -0.48 25.57 7.11
CA SER A 110 -1.40 26.39 6.33
C SER A 110 -2.19 25.56 5.30
N ILE A 111 -3.42 25.99 5.00
CA ILE A 111 -4.33 25.30 4.06
C ILE A 111 -3.62 25.02 2.72
N THR A 112 -2.88 26.01 2.20
CA THR A 112 -2.16 25.91 0.93
C THR A 112 -1.10 24.80 0.93
N LYS A 113 -0.30 24.69 1.99
CA LYS A 113 0.71 23.61 2.11
C LYS A 113 0.04 22.24 2.19
N ARG A 114 -1.03 22.14 2.98
CA ARG A 114 -1.81 20.91 3.11
C ARG A 114 -2.36 20.42 1.78
N GLU A 115 -2.95 21.32 0.99
CA GLU A 115 -3.48 20.99 -0.33
C GLU A 115 -2.38 20.59 -1.32
N ALA A 116 -1.22 21.24 -1.27
CA ALA A 116 -0.07 20.89 -2.09
C ALA A 116 0.42 19.46 -1.79
N ILE A 117 0.59 19.11 -0.52
CA ILE A 117 0.95 17.76 -0.08
C ILE A 117 -0.11 16.75 -0.54
N ILE A 118 -1.40 17.01 -0.28
CA ILE A 118 -2.48 16.11 -0.71
C ILE A 118 -2.47 15.90 -2.23
N LYS A 119 -2.28 16.97 -3.00
CA LYS A 119 -2.18 16.89 -4.47
C LYS A 119 -1.00 16.03 -4.90
N GLN A 120 0.14 16.17 -4.25
CA GLN A 120 1.33 15.37 -4.54
C GLN A 120 1.11 13.88 -4.24
N PHE A 121 0.54 13.57 -3.08
CA PHE A 121 0.15 12.19 -2.72
C PHE A 121 -0.84 11.61 -3.72
N ASN A 122 -1.86 12.38 -4.11
CA ASN A 122 -2.84 11.94 -5.12
C ASN A 122 -2.19 11.69 -6.48
N SER A 123 -1.28 12.55 -6.93
CA SER A 123 -0.53 12.35 -8.17
C SER A 123 0.32 11.07 -8.11
N TYR A 124 1.06 10.86 -7.03
CA TYR A 124 1.88 9.64 -6.85
C TYR A 124 1.01 8.38 -6.82
N PHE A 125 -0.09 8.37 -6.05
CA PHE A 125 -0.95 7.19 -5.95
C PHE A 125 -1.77 6.91 -7.20
N LYS A 126 -2.14 7.93 -7.97
CA LYS A 126 -2.82 7.73 -9.25
C LYS A 126 -1.91 7.03 -10.26
N LEU A 127 -0.63 7.39 -10.28
CA LEU A 127 0.37 6.77 -11.18
C LEU A 127 0.71 5.34 -10.76
N ASN A 128 0.79 5.07 -9.46
CA ASN A 128 1.25 3.78 -8.93
C ASN A 128 0.11 2.89 -8.40
N PHE A 129 -1.16 3.21 -8.68
CA PHE A 129 -2.32 2.62 -8.00
C PHE A 129 -2.29 1.08 -7.92
N TYR A 130 -1.99 0.40 -9.03
CA TYR A 130 -1.96 -1.06 -9.11
C TYR A 130 -0.69 -1.71 -8.51
N GLN A 131 0.31 -0.90 -8.18
CA GLN A 131 1.56 -1.34 -7.60
C GLN A 131 1.56 -1.23 -6.07
N ILE A 132 0.68 -0.41 -5.48
CA ILE A 132 0.62 -0.24 -4.02
C ILE A 132 0.16 -1.55 -3.37
N GLU A 133 1.05 -2.14 -2.59
CA GLU A 133 0.80 -3.41 -1.90
C GLU A 133 0.43 -3.16 -0.43
N LYS A 134 1.11 -2.21 0.21
CA LYS A 134 0.97 -1.98 1.65
C LYS A 134 1.27 -0.53 2.04
N PHE A 135 0.57 -0.05 3.06
CA PHE A 135 0.91 1.17 3.79
C PHE A 135 1.38 0.83 5.20
N TYR A 136 2.49 1.43 5.62
CA TYR A 136 3.00 1.37 6.99
C TYR A 136 2.81 2.72 7.67
N LEU A 137 1.83 2.80 8.57
CA LEU A 137 1.56 3.98 9.38
C LEU A 137 2.52 4.03 10.57
N ILE A 138 3.50 4.91 10.48
CA ILE A 138 4.60 5.05 11.44
C ILE A 138 4.21 5.97 12.59
N VAL A 139 4.48 5.54 13.82
CA VAL A 139 4.11 6.23 15.06
C VAL A 139 5.20 6.02 16.10
N ASN A 140 5.64 7.07 16.79
CA ASN A 140 6.56 6.92 17.92
C ASN A 140 5.84 6.30 19.12
N PHE A 141 6.53 5.41 19.84
CA PHE A 141 6.11 4.94 21.15
C PHE A 141 6.15 6.09 22.15
N GLU A 142 4.97 6.44 22.66
CA GLU A 142 4.72 7.51 23.62
C GLU A 142 3.47 7.14 24.44
N ARG A 143 2.81 8.12 25.05
CA ARG A 143 1.51 7.88 25.66
C ARG A 143 0.47 7.46 24.62
N THR A 144 -0.29 6.40 24.92
CA THR A 144 -1.27 5.79 24.02
C THR A 144 -2.30 6.77 23.43
N ASP A 145 -2.73 7.77 24.21
CA ASP A 145 -3.67 8.81 23.76
C ASP A 145 -3.06 9.71 22.67
N ILE A 146 -1.79 10.09 22.85
CA ILE A 146 -1.03 10.88 21.87
C ILE A 146 -0.83 10.07 20.58
N MET A 147 -0.42 8.81 20.72
CA MET A 147 -0.22 7.92 19.57
C MET A 147 -1.51 7.73 18.77
N LYS A 148 -2.65 7.47 19.43
CA LYS A 148 -3.96 7.36 18.77
C LYS A 148 -4.35 8.64 18.03
N LYS A 149 -4.15 9.80 18.65
CA LYS A 149 -4.43 11.11 18.03
C LYS A 149 -3.61 11.29 16.75
N ASN A 150 -2.31 10.98 16.81
CA ASN A 150 -1.41 11.10 15.66
C ASN A 150 -1.76 10.11 14.55
N CYS A 151 -2.07 8.86 14.88
CA CYS A 151 -2.61 7.88 13.94
C CYS A 151 -3.86 8.41 13.24
N LEU A 152 -4.84 8.89 14.00
CA LEU A 152 -6.13 9.31 13.47
C LEU A 152 -5.99 10.50 12.50
N LYS A 153 -5.07 11.43 12.77
CA LYS A 153 -4.78 12.57 11.89
C LYS A 153 -4.39 12.10 10.49
N VAL A 154 -3.58 11.06 10.37
CA VAL A 154 -3.13 10.51 9.08
C VAL A 154 -4.14 9.53 8.51
N TYR A 155 -4.59 8.57 9.32
CA TYR A 155 -5.48 7.48 8.91
C TYR A 155 -6.73 7.96 8.18
N LYS A 156 -7.34 9.09 8.57
CA LYS A 156 -8.54 9.61 7.92
C LYS A 156 -8.38 9.84 6.39
N TYR A 157 -7.18 10.16 5.92
CA TYR A 157 -6.89 10.35 4.49
C TYR A 157 -6.65 9.05 3.74
N PHE A 158 -6.25 8.00 4.47
CA PHE A 158 -5.96 6.68 3.93
C PHE A 158 -7.03 5.65 4.27
N LYS A 159 -8.17 6.08 4.82
CA LYS A 159 -9.27 5.20 5.25
C LYS A 159 -9.74 4.23 4.16
N LYS A 160 -9.69 4.66 2.89
CA LYS A 160 -10.03 3.82 1.72
C LYS A 160 -9.06 2.64 1.50
N PHE A 161 -7.91 2.65 2.14
CA PHE A 161 -6.86 1.63 2.09
C PHE A 161 -6.73 0.87 3.42
N SER A 162 -7.75 0.91 4.29
CA SER A 162 -7.71 0.29 5.63
C SER A 162 -7.34 -1.19 5.63
N SER A 163 -7.70 -1.93 4.59
CA SER A 163 -7.36 -3.36 4.46
C SER A 163 -5.86 -3.62 4.33
N ILE A 164 -5.10 -2.67 3.76
CA ILE A 164 -3.66 -2.80 3.47
C ILE A 164 -2.78 -1.89 4.33
N ILE A 165 -3.34 -1.30 5.40
CA ILE A 165 -2.57 -0.52 6.40
C ILE A 165 -2.10 -1.44 7.52
N ASP A 166 -0.81 -1.36 7.83
CA ASP A 166 -0.22 -1.82 9.09
C ASP A 166 0.27 -0.62 9.89
N ILE A 167 0.31 -0.75 11.21
CA ILE A 167 0.84 0.24 12.14
C ILE A 167 2.24 -0.20 12.56
N VAL A 168 3.19 0.72 12.52
CA VAL A 168 4.58 0.49 12.96
C VAL A 168 4.89 1.45 14.08
N ILE A 169 5.19 0.90 15.25
CA ILE A 169 5.50 1.64 16.47
C ILE A 169 7.02 1.69 16.62
N THR A 170 7.60 2.86 16.45
CA THR A 170 9.04 3.12 16.60
C THR A 170 9.42 3.45 18.04
N ASN A 171 10.72 3.41 18.34
CA ASN A 171 11.27 3.71 19.67
C ASN A 171 10.72 2.80 20.79
N PHE A 172 10.35 1.56 20.47
CA PHE A 172 9.69 0.67 21.43
C PHE A 172 10.60 0.23 22.60
N GLN A 173 11.92 0.43 22.48
CA GLN A 173 12.86 0.21 23.58
C GLN A 173 12.61 1.11 24.81
N LEU A 174 11.77 2.13 24.68
CA LEU A 174 11.37 3.02 25.78
C LEU A 174 10.26 2.40 26.68
N SER A 175 9.71 1.24 26.31
CA SER A 175 8.72 0.54 27.12
C SER A 175 9.35 -0.05 28.39
N GLU A 176 8.74 0.20 29.55
CA GLU A 176 9.15 -0.37 30.83
C GLU A 176 8.67 -1.83 30.99
N ASP A 177 7.52 -2.15 30.38
CA ASP A 177 6.91 -3.49 30.39
C ASP A 177 6.47 -3.86 28.97
N GLU A 178 7.42 -4.40 28.20
CA GLU A 178 7.21 -4.69 26.77
C GLU A 178 6.00 -5.58 26.51
N ILE A 179 5.74 -6.57 27.39
CA ILE A 179 4.68 -7.57 27.18
C ILE A 179 3.32 -6.89 27.35
N LYS A 180 3.13 -6.19 28.47
CA LYS A 180 1.88 -5.50 28.78
C LYS A 180 1.61 -4.37 27.80
N ASP A 181 2.64 -3.62 27.41
CA ASP A 181 2.49 -2.51 26.47
C ASP A 181 2.14 -3.02 25.07
N LYS A 182 2.76 -4.11 24.59
CA LYS A 182 2.36 -4.75 23.32
C LYS A 182 0.88 -5.12 23.33
N GLU A 183 0.41 -5.81 24.36
CA GLU A 183 -1.00 -6.20 24.45
C GLU A 183 -1.94 -4.99 24.49
N ASN A 184 -1.61 -3.97 25.27
CA ASN A 184 -2.41 -2.75 25.41
C ASN A 184 -2.46 -1.96 24.11
N LEU A 185 -1.33 -1.81 23.42
CA LEU A 185 -1.25 -1.09 22.16
C LEU A 185 -1.99 -1.83 21.04
N VAL A 186 -1.85 -3.16 20.95
CA VAL A 186 -2.64 -3.97 20.01
C VAL A 186 -4.15 -3.76 20.24
N LYS A 187 -4.61 -3.81 21.49
CA LYS A 187 -6.03 -3.53 21.84
C LYS A 187 -6.42 -2.10 21.46
N ALA A 188 -5.56 -1.12 21.77
CA ALA A 188 -5.79 0.29 21.51
C ALA A 188 -5.91 0.62 20.01
N PHE A 189 -5.16 -0.07 19.15
CA PHE A 189 -5.13 0.18 17.72
C PHE A 189 -6.15 -0.63 16.90
N ARG A 190 -6.98 -1.47 17.54
CA ARG A 190 -8.03 -2.24 16.86
C ARG A 190 -8.99 -1.41 16.01
N MET A 191 -9.18 -0.13 16.34
CA MET A 191 -10.03 0.78 15.56
C MET A 191 -9.45 1.16 14.19
N PHE A 192 -8.16 0.92 13.97
CA PHE A 192 -7.46 1.17 12.72
C PHE A 192 -7.13 -0.11 11.95
N VAL A 193 -6.79 -1.18 12.68
CA VAL A 193 -6.40 -2.48 12.12
C VAL A 193 -7.13 -3.61 12.85
N ASN A 194 -7.82 -4.45 12.08
CA ASN A 194 -8.65 -5.53 12.66
C ASN A 194 -7.83 -6.75 13.14
N ASP A 195 -6.60 -6.90 12.68
CA ASP A 195 -5.71 -8.04 12.98
C ASP A 195 -4.51 -7.57 13.80
N GLN A 196 -4.18 -8.34 14.84
CA GLN A 196 -3.05 -8.09 15.73
C GLN A 196 -1.70 -8.15 14.99
N LYS A 197 -1.62 -8.98 13.93
CA LYS A 197 -0.42 -9.11 13.09
C LYS A 197 -0.09 -7.85 12.28
N LYS A 198 -1.00 -6.87 12.27
CA LYS A 198 -0.81 -5.58 11.58
C LYS A 198 -0.20 -4.50 12.47
N VAL A 199 0.23 -4.84 13.69
CA VAL A 199 0.94 -3.92 14.58
C VAL A 199 2.36 -4.42 14.79
N HIS A 200 3.34 -3.66 14.30
CA HIS A 200 4.75 -3.98 14.36
C HIS A 200 5.45 -3.10 15.38
N PHE A 201 6.30 -3.69 16.23
CA PHE A 201 7.03 -2.98 17.28
C PHE A 201 8.52 -2.94 16.91
N ILE A 202 9.04 -1.74 16.66
CA ILE A 202 10.40 -1.54 16.16
C ILE A 202 11.21 -0.81 17.22
N ARG A 203 12.35 -1.41 17.56
CA ARG A 203 13.36 -0.85 18.45
C ARG A 203 14.45 -0.14 17.65
N ASP A 204 15.17 0.77 18.29
CA ASP A 204 16.26 1.53 17.66
C ASP A 204 17.50 0.70 17.33
N ASP A 205 17.65 -0.46 17.99
CA ASP A 205 18.74 -1.42 17.79
C ASP A 205 18.43 -2.48 16.71
N ILE A 206 17.30 -2.36 16.00
CA ILE A 206 16.91 -3.32 14.95
C ILE A 206 17.94 -3.38 13.82
N GLN A 207 18.24 -4.60 13.37
CA GLN A 207 19.15 -4.81 12.25
C GLN A 207 18.44 -4.56 10.91
N SER A 208 19.21 -4.10 9.92
CA SER A 208 18.71 -3.83 8.55
C SER A 208 17.94 -5.03 7.98
N GLU A 209 18.51 -6.23 8.05
CA GLU A 209 17.88 -7.43 7.48
C GLU A 209 16.60 -7.82 8.23
N GLU A 210 16.59 -7.70 9.57
CA GLU A 210 15.39 -7.96 10.37
C GLU A 210 14.25 -7.00 9.99
N LEU A 211 14.52 -5.70 9.90
CA LEU A 211 13.53 -4.70 9.48
C LEU A 211 13.01 -4.97 8.06
N LYS A 212 13.89 -5.38 7.14
CA LYS A 212 13.49 -5.77 5.78
C LYS A 212 12.54 -6.96 5.80
N GLN A 213 12.85 -7.99 6.57
CA GLN A 213 12.01 -9.18 6.67
C GLN A 213 10.63 -8.83 7.24
N ILE A 214 10.55 -7.96 8.25
CA ILE A 214 9.26 -7.49 8.78
C ILE A 214 8.42 -6.90 7.64
N PHE A 215 8.95 -5.94 6.89
CA PHE A 215 8.22 -5.28 5.80
C PHE A 215 7.85 -6.20 4.64
N ILE A 216 8.69 -7.20 4.31
CA ILE A 216 8.40 -8.15 3.22
C ILE A 216 7.38 -9.20 3.67
N GLN A 217 7.48 -9.70 4.90
CA GLN A 217 6.57 -10.73 5.40
C GLN A 217 5.17 -10.16 5.59
N SER A 218 5.03 -8.94 6.11
CA SER A 218 3.73 -8.29 6.29
C SER A 218 3.03 -7.90 4.99
N SER A 219 3.77 -7.79 3.87
CA SER A 219 3.16 -7.60 2.55
C SER A 219 2.61 -8.89 1.95
N ASN A 220 3.15 -10.05 2.31
CA ASN A 220 2.67 -11.34 1.81
C ASN A 220 1.44 -11.88 2.56
N LEU A 221 1.12 -11.30 3.73
CA LEU A 221 -0.04 -11.66 4.55
C LEU A 221 -1.37 -11.07 4.04
N ILE A 222 -1.50 -10.81 2.73
CA ILE A 222 -2.77 -10.35 2.15
C ILE A 222 -3.74 -11.53 2.13
N ASP A 223 -4.77 -11.44 2.98
CA ASP A 223 -5.97 -12.24 2.85
C ASP A 223 -6.71 -11.77 1.57
N LEU A 224 -6.55 -12.53 0.48
CA LEU A 224 -7.09 -12.23 -0.84
C LEU A 224 -8.64 -12.23 -0.89
N GLN A 225 -9.33 -12.41 0.24
CA GLN A 225 -10.79 -12.47 0.32
C GLN A 225 -11.47 -11.09 0.18
N ASP A 226 -10.76 -9.97 0.32
CA ASP A 226 -11.36 -8.62 0.30
C ASP A 226 -11.05 -7.77 -0.96
N ILE A 227 -10.40 -8.33 -1.99
CA ILE A 227 -10.09 -7.61 -3.25
C ILE A 227 -11.20 -7.81 -4.32
N ASN A 228 -12.42 -8.14 -3.91
CA ASN A 228 -13.57 -8.17 -4.83
C ASN A 228 -14.22 -6.78 -4.91
N PHE A 229 -13.65 -5.92 -5.76
CA PHE A 229 -14.13 -4.55 -6.03
C PHE A 229 -15.48 -4.46 -6.76
N GLU A 230 -16.08 -5.59 -7.17
CA GLU A 230 -17.35 -5.59 -7.92
C GLU A 230 -18.61 -5.61 -7.03
N MET A 231 -18.52 -5.93 -5.73
CA MET A 231 -19.72 -6.07 -4.88
C MET A 231 -20.12 -4.82 -4.09
N THR A 232 -19.42 -3.68 -4.23
CA THR A 232 -19.77 -2.47 -3.45
C THR A 232 -20.98 -1.73 -4.03
N LYS A 233 -21.28 -1.86 -5.33
CA LYS A 233 -22.50 -1.27 -5.91
C LYS A 233 -23.79 -2.00 -5.50
N ASN A 234 -23.76 -3.30 -5.26
CA ASN A 234 -24.95 -4.05 -4.87
C ASN A 234 -25.25 -3.99 -3.35
N ARG A 235 -24.26 -3.68 -2.51
CA ARG A 235 -24.47 -3.53 -1.05
C ARG A 235 -25.16 -2.23 -0.67
N GLU A 236 -25.02 -1.16 -1.46
CA GLU A 236 -25.74 0.11 -1.20
C GLU A 236 -27.21 0.05 -1.65
N ILE A 237 -27.51 -0.72 -2.70
CA ILE A 237 -28.90 -0.97 -3.14
C ILE A 237 -29.64 -1.82 -2.10
N ASN A 238 -29.03 -2.91 -1.61
CA ASN A 238 -29.65 -3.78 -0.61
C ASN A 238 -29.79 -3.12 0.78
N LYS A 239 -28.89 -2.21 1.17
CA LYS A 239 -29.01 -1.46 2.44
C LYS A 239 -30.12 -0.43 2.41
N ASN A 240 -30.39 0.21 1.27
CA ASN A 240 -31.52 1.13 1.15
C ASN A 240 -32.86 0.39 1.14
N GLU A 241 -32.95 -0.79 0.53
CA GLU A 241 -34.17 -1.61 0.58
C GLU A 241 -34.43 -2.21 1.97
N GLN A 242 -33.39 -2.66 2.68
CA GLN A 242 -33.52 -3.16 4.07
C GLN A 242 -33.87 -2.05 5.08
N ASN A 243 -33.34 -0.84 4.92
CA ASN A 243 -33.69 0.28 5.79
C ASN A 243 -35.12 0.78 5.53
N GLN A 244 -35.63 0.71 4.29
CA GLN A 244 -37.03 1.02 4.00
C GLN A 244 -37.98 -0.06 4.55
N THR A 245 -37.63 -1.35 4.47
CA THR A 245 -38.46 -2.40 5.06
C THR A 245 -38.49 -2.35 6.60
N GLN A 246 -37.36 -2.04 7.26
CA GLN A 246 -37.33 -1.90 8.73
C GLN A 246 -38.09 -0.66 9.23
N GLN A 247 -38.11 0.45 8.49
CA GLN A 247 -38.92 1.62 8.85
C GLN A 247 -40.43 1.36 8.67
N ILE A 248 -40.83 0.59 7.66
CA ILE A 248 -42.24 0.20 7.46
C ILE A 248 -42.69 -0.82 8.53
N VAL A 249 -41.83 -1.75 8.92
CA VAL A 249 -42.15 -2.75 9.97
C VAL A 249 -42.26 -2.09 11.34
N ASN A 250 -41.35 -1.18 11.70
CA ASN A 250 -41.44 -0.46 12.97
C ASN A 250 -42.63 0.52 12.98
N GLY A 251 -42.94 1.20 11.86
CA GLY A 251 -44.11 2.08 11.77
C GLY A 251 -45.45 1.37 11.94
N LYS A 252 -45.59 0.15 11.39
CA LYS A 252 -46.80 -0.68 11.58
C LYS A 252 -46.91 -1.25 12.99
N GLN A 253 -45.79 -1.53 13.65
CA GLN A 253 -45.78 -2.04 15.01
C GLN A 253 -46.25 -0.98 16.02
N TYR A 254 -45.95 0.30 15.79
CA TYR A 254 -46.48 1.40 16.61
C TYR A 254 -47.98 1.63 16.42
N GLN A 255 -48.52 1.44 15.21
CA GLN A 255 -49.98 1.54 14.99
C GLN A 255 -50.76 0.38 15.65
N SER A 256 -50.24 -0.85 15.61
CA SER A 256 -50.90 -1.99 16.27
C SER A 256 -50.89 -1.92 17.80
N ILE A 257 -49.87 -1.30 18.40
CA ILE A 257 -49.80 -1.10 19.86
C ILE A 257 -50.78 0.01 20.27
N HIS A 258 -50.89 1.08 19.48
CA HIS A 258 -51.82 2.17 19.76
C HIS A 258 -53.30 1.75 19.57
N GLU A 259 -53.60 0.89 18.60
CA GLU A 259 -54.96 0.31 18.43
C GLU A 259 -55.32 -0.69 19.53
N CYS A 260 -54.35 -1.46 20.07
CA CYS A 260 -54.59 -2.35 21.22
C CYS A 260 -54.84 -1.58 22.53
N GLN A 261 -54.20 -0.44 22.74
CA GLN A 261 -54.40 0.36 23.96
C GLN A 261 -55.74 1.12 23.93
N MET A 262 -56.18 1.61 22.77
CA MET A 262 -57.48 2.27 22.63
C MET A 262 -58.67 1.30 22.82
N ASN A 263 -58.56 0.06 22.35
CA ASN A 263 -59.61 -0.96 22.54
C ASN A 263 -59.72 -1.50 23.99
N GLN A 264 -58.70 -1.31 24.82
CA GLN A 264 -58.76 -1.65 26.24
C GLN A 264 -59.39 -0.54 27.08
N GLU A 265 -59.23 0.73 26.68
CA GLU A 265 -59.91 1.86 27.35
C GLU A 265 -61.40 1.93 26.99
N GLU A 266 -61.81 1.60 25.76
CA GLU A 266 -63.25 1.58 25.40
C GLU A 266 -64.04 0.44 26.10
N ASN A 267 -63.41 -0.70 26.39
CA ASN A 267 -64.07 -1.79 27.13
C ASN A 267 -64.21 -1.52 28.64
N LEU A 268 -63.42 -0.61 29.20
CA LEU A 268 -63.54 -0.22 30.62
C LEU A 268 -64.67 0.78 30.87
N ILE A 269 -65.15 1.46 29.82
CA ILE A 269 -66.26 2.43 29.91
C ILE A 269 -67.64 1.75 29.78
N GLN A 270 -67.71 0.49 29.33
CA GLN A 270 -68.98 -0.26 29.24
C GLN A 270 -69.30 -1.14 30.46
N ILE A 271 -68.44 -1.16 31.49
CA ILE A 271 -68.63 -1.97 32.72
C ILE A 271 -68.80 -1.08 33.98
N LEU A 272 -68.91 0.24 33.81
CA LEU A 272 -69.33 1.20 34.84
C LEU A 272 -70.64 1.88 34.44
#